data_AF-A0A1F5EJR7-F1
#
_entry.id   AF-A0A1F5EJR7-F1
#
_cell.length_a   1.000
_cell.length_b   1.000
_cell.length_c   1.000
_cell.angle_alpha   90.00
_cell.angle_beta   90.00
_cell.angle_gamma   90.00
#
_symmetry.space_group_name_H-M   'P 1'
#
loop_
_entity.id
_entity.type
_entity.pdbx_description
1 polymer ?
#
loop_
_entity_poly.entity_id
_entity_poly.type
_entity_poly.pdbx_seq_one_letter_code
_entity_poly.pdbx_strand_id
1 'polypeptide(L)' 'MGIKNMLMKKMLKSQMKGVPEAEQEKILLLIEKNPELFQKIGLEVQAKMKEGKDQMAATMEVMQAHQDELKDIMK' A
#
# COMPACT_ATOMS: atom_id res chain seq x y z
N MET A 1 10.37 -14.45 9.20
CA MET A 1 9.32 -14.11 8.21
C MET A 1 8.67 -15.40 7.72
N GLY A 2 7.41 -15.67 8.09
CA GLY A 2 6.73 -16.94 7.76
C GLY A 2 6.05 -16.95 6.38
N ILE A 3 5.49 -18.10 5.98
CA ILE A 3 4.79 -18.33 4.71
C ILE A 3 3.71 -17.27 4.40
N LYS A 4 3.04 -16.75 5.44
CA LYS A 4 2.07 -15.64 5.32
C LYS A 4 2.68 -14.39 4.67
N ASN A 5 3.91 -14.01 5.04
CA ASN A 5 4.57 -12.84 4.43
C ASN A 5 4.90 -13.09 2.95
N MET A 6 5.23 -14.32 2.58
CA MET A 6 5.56 -14.65 1.18
C MET A 6 4.32 -14.63 0.27
N LEU A 7 3.18 -15.12 0.77
CA LEU A 7 1.90 -15.07 0.05
C LEU A 7 1.40 -13.63 -0.11
N MET A 8 1.48 -12.84 0.97
CA MET A 8 1.10 -11.42 0.94
C MET A 8 2.00 -10.62 -0.02
N LYS A 9 3.33 -10.87 -0.01
CA LYS A 9 4.26 -10.31 -0.99
C LYS A 9 3.88 -10.64 -2.43
N LYS A 10 3.59 -11.91 -2.75
CA LYS A 10 3.17 -12.32 -4.11
C LYS A 10 1.85 -11.67 -4.54
N MET A 11 0.88 -11.57 -3.65
CA MET A 11 -0.40 -10.89 -3.93
C MET A 11 -0.18 -9.40 -4.22
N LEU A 12 0.60 -8.72 -3.38
CA LEU A 12 0.93 -7.31 -3.56
C LEU A 12 1.68 -7.07 -4.89
N LYS A 13 2.67 -7.90 -5.22
CA LYS A 13 3.35 -7.87 -6.54
C LYS A 13 2.39 -8.04 -7.71
N SER A 14 1.38 -8.90 -7.57
CA SER A 14 0.37 -9.11 -8.61
C SER A 14 -0.57 -7.92 -8.82
N GLN A 15 -0.78 -7.10 -7.78
CA GLN A 15 -1.53 -5.84 -7.86
C GLN A 15 -0.67 -4.68 -8.37
N MET A 16 0.66 -4.75 -8.16
CA MET A 16 1.66 -3.82 -8.68
C MET A 16 2.14 -4.19 -10.09
N LYS A 17 1.33 -4.89 -10.89
CA LYS A 17 1.66 -5.21 -12.28
C LYS A 17 1.92 -3.93 -13.07
N GLY A 18 3.15 -3.78 -13.59
CA GLY A 18 3.60 -2.57 -14.30
C GLY A 18 4.52 -1.66 -13.49
N VAL A 19 4.63 -1.88 -12.18
CA VAL A 19 5.63 -1.21 -11.32
C VAL A 19 6.96 -1.98 -11.41
N PRO A 20 8.11 -1.31 -11.67
CA PRO A 20 9.43 -1.96 -11.69
C PRO A 20 9.75 -2.71 -10.40
N GLU A 21 10.49 -3.83 -10.48
CA GLU A 21 10.82 -4.65 -9.30
C GLU A 21 11.51 -3.86 -8.19
N ALA A 22 12.42 -2.94 -8.55
CA ALA A 22 13.10 -2.07 -7.59
C ALA A 22 12.14 -1.16 -6.81
N GLU A 23 11.03 -0.74 -7.43
CA GLU A 23 10.00 0.05 -6.76
C GLU A 23 9.07 -0.84 -5.92
N GLN A 24 8.75 -2.04 -6.39
CA GLN A 24 8.00 -3.02 -5.60
C GLN A 24 8.73 -3.38 -4.30
N GLU A 25 10.05 -3.57 -4.35
CA GLU A 25 10.85 -3.85 -3.15
C GLU A 25 10.87 -2.68 -2.18
N LYS A 26 10.97 -1.44 -2.68
CA LYS A 26 10.85 -0.23 -1.84
C LYS A 26 9.48 -0.19 -1.14
N ILE A 27 8.39 -0.45 -1.85
CA ILE A 27 7.04 -0.48 -1.27
C ILE A 27 6.95 -1.56 -0.19
N LEU A 28 7.47 -2.77 -0.46
CA LEU A 28 7.50 -3.84 0.53
C LEU A 28 8.30 -3.48 1.78
N LEU A 29 9.45 -2.81 1.63
CA LEU A 29 10.24 -2.33 2.75
C LEU A 29 9.50 -1.27 3.56
N LEU A 30 8.78 -0.36 2.91
CA LEU A 30 7.95 0.63 3.60
C LEU A 30 6.81 -0.02 4.38
N ILE A 31 6.16 -1.03 3.80
CA ILE A 31 5.13 -1.84 4.49
C ILE A 31 5.73 -2.55 5.71
N GLU A 32 6.94 -3.10 5.60
CA GLU A 32 7.63 -3.73 6.73
C GLU A 32 8.03 -2.71 7.81
N LYS A 33 8.39 -1.47 7.44
CA LYS A 33 8.71 -0.40 8.38
C LYS A 33 7.51 0.08 9.19
N ASN A 34 6.33 0.21 8.57
CA ASN A 34 5.11 0.65 9.26
C ASN A 34 3.87 -0.09 8.76
N PRO A 35 3.67 -1.36 9.17
CA PRO A 35 2.56 -2.18 8.68
C PRO A 35 1.18 -1.62 9.08
N GLU A 36 1.09 -0.90 10.20
CA GLU A 36 -0.15 -0.30 10.69
C GLU A 36 -0.66 0.81 9.75
N LEU A 37 0.25 1.68 9.28
CA LEU A 37 -0.08 2.71 8.30
C LEU A 37 -0.64 2.10 7.01
N PHE A 38 -0.01 1.07 6.47
CA PHE A 38 -0.48 0.43 5.24
C PHE A 38 -1.77 -0.36 5.44
N GLN A 39 -2.00 -0.93 6.62
CA GLN A 39 -3.28 -1.53 6.98
C GLN A 39 -4.38 -0.46 7.01
N LYS A 40 -4.12 0.70 7.62
CA LYS A 40 -5.04 1.84 7.66
C LYS A 40 -5.37 2.35 6.26
N ILE A 41 -4.35 2.60 5.44
CA ILE A 41 -4.50 2.98 4.03
C ILE A 41 -5.39 1.97 3.29
N GLY A 42 -5.12 0.66 3.43
CA GLY A 42 -5.93 -0.38 2.78
C GLY A 42 -7.40 -0.37 3.20
N LEU A 43 -7.69 -0.14 4.49
CA LEU A 43 -9.06 -0.04 4.99
C LEU A 43 -9.77 1.23 4.49
N GLU A 44 -9.08 2.36 4.47
CA GLU A 44 -9.63 3.62 3.97
C GLU A 44 -9.89 3.57 2.46
N VAL A 45 -8.99 2.97 1.68
CA VAL A 45 -9.21 2.76 0.25
C VAL A 45 -10.45 1.89 0.03
N GLN A 46 -10.61 0.80 0.78
CA GLN A 46 -11.82 -0.03 0.70
C GLN A 46 -13.08 0.74 1.09
N ALA A 47 -13.01 1.60 2.11
CA ALA A 47 -14.13 2.44 2.50
C ALA A 47 -14.53 3.40 1.36
N LYS A 48 -13.56 4.08 0.76
CA LYS A 48 -13.75 4.98 -0.38
C LYS A 48 -14.28 4.26 -1.63
N MET A 49 -13.83 3.03 -1.87
CA MET A 49 -14.39 2.19 -2.93
C MET A 49 -15.86 1.83 -2.66
N LYS A 50 -16.24 1.55 -1.41
CA LYS A 50 -17.63 1.30 -1.01
C LYS A 50 -18.51 2.56 -1.13
N GLU A 51 -17.92 3.75 -1.01
CA GLU A 51 -18.58 5.03 -1.31
C GLU A 51 -18.81 5.26 -2.81
N GLY A 52 -18.35 4.33 -3.67
CA GLY A 52 -18.54 4.40 -5.12
C GLY A 52 -17.38 5.03 -5.88
N LYS A 53 -16.24 5.32 -5.22
CA LYS A 53 -15.04 5.81 -5.90
C LYS A 53 -14.30 4.67 -6.60
N ASP A 54 -13.77 4.95 -7.79
CA ASP A 54 -12.87 4.03 -8.46
C ASP A 54 -11.63 3.73 -7.61
N GLN A 55 -11.12 2.51 -7.69
CA GLN A 55 -9.96 2.05 -6.91
C GLN A 55 -8.76 3.00 -7.02
N MET A 56 -8.47 3.50 -8.22
CA MET A 56 -7.36 4.42 -8.44
C MET A 56 -7.58 5.77 -7.76
N ALA A 57 -8.80 6.33 -7.86
CA ALA A 57 -9.15 7.60 -7.20
C ALA A 57 -9.12 7.47 -5.67
N ALA A 58 -9.72 6.40 -5.14
CA ALA A 58 -9.68 6.07 -3.72
C ALA A 58 -8.24 5.93 -3.20
N THR A 59 -7.40 5.19 -3.93
CA THR A 59 -5.99 5.00 -3.57
C THR A 59 -5.23 6.32 -3.56
N MET A 60 -5.38 7.14 -4.60
CA MET A 60 -4.71 8.45 -4.65
C MET A 60 -5.14 9.35 -3.49
N GLU A 61 -6.44 9.46 -3.22
CA GLU A 61 -6.98 10.32 -2.15
C GLU A 61 -6.45 9.91 -0.77
N VAL A 62 -6.47 8.61 -0.46
CA VAL A 62 -5.98 8.10 0.83
C VAL A 62 -4.46 8.26 0.94
N MET A 63 -3.71 7.96 -0.12
CA MET A 63 -2.26 8.18 -0.14
C MET A 63 -1.90 9.66 0.02
N GLN A 64 -2.72 10.57 -0.52
CA GLN A 64 -2.55 12.01 -0.33
C GLN A 64 -2.84 12.43 1.11
N ALA A 65 -3.90 11.88 1.72
CA ALA A 65 -4.24 12.12 3.12
C ALA A 65 -3.14 11.64 4.07
N HIS A 66 -2.45 10.54 3.74
CA HIS A 66 -1.33 9.99 4.50
C HIS A 66 0.05 10.41 3.96
N GLN A 67 0.14 11.41 3.08
CA GLN A 67 1.40 11.77 2.43
C GLN A 67 2.50 12.11 3.44
N ASP A 68 2.16 12.81 4.52
CA ASP A 68 3.14 13.22 5.53
C ASP A 68 3.63 12.02 6.35
N GLU A 69 2.73 11.11 6.72
CA GLU A 69 3.09 9.85 7.37
C GLU A 69 3.99 9.00 6.47
N LEU A 70 3.66 8.90 5.17
CA LEU A 70 4.46 8.21 4.16
C LEU A 70 5.84 8.85 3.95
N LYS A 71 5.96 10.19 4.05
CA LYS A 71 7.24 10.89 3.99
C LYS A 71 8.09 10.61 5.23
N ASP A 72 7.47 10.53 6.40
CA ASP A 72 8.20 10.31 7.65
C ASP A 72 8.82 8.90 7.72
N ILE A 73 8.19 7.88 7.14
CA ILE A 73 8.81 6.55 6.99
C ILE A 73 9.92 6.47 5.92
N MET A 74 9.95 7.43 4.98
CA MET A 74 10.98 7.51 3.93
C MET A 74 12.21 8.32 4.34
N LYS A 75 12.12 9.16 5.38
CA LYS A 75 13.27 9.83 6.01
C LYS A 75 14.16 8.81 6.71
#